data_AF-A0AAJ6AU07-F1
#
_entry.id   AF-A0AAJ6AU07-F1
#
_cell.length_a   1.000
_cell.length_b   1.000
_cell.length_c   1.000
_cell.angle_alpha   90.00
_cell.angle_beta   90.00
_cell.angle_gamma   90.00
#
_symmetry.space_group_name_H-M   'P 1'
#
loop_
_entity.id
_entity.type
_entity.pdbx_description
1 polymer ?
#
loop_
_entity_poly.entity_id
_entity_poly.type
_entity_poly.pdbx_seq_one_letter_code
_entity_poly.pdbx_strand_id
1 'polypeptide(L)'
;MRTALVVGTGLIGTSLALALTRRGVTVHLVDQDTDAARTAASLGAGTTESPGGTVDLAIVAVPPAYVAGTLAALLRADAAHGYLDVASVKGGPRRELEALGTDPERLRRYLGTHPMAGRERSGPLAATAELFEGSPWVLTPARDTDTEVLNQALELVAHCRAVPVVMDGGAHDSAVALVSHMPQLVSTLVAARLEHADDTAVRLCGQGIRDVTRIAGSDPAMWIDILSANPGPVADLLDALGEDLGEAVRVLRLLESAEPARRAEGAQGVERLLRRGNAGRARVPGKHGSTPAAYETIAVLISDRPGELARIFADAGRAGVNIEDVRIEHATGQQAGLVQLSVAPEAASGLAAALRERGWSLRA
;
A
#
# COMPACT_ATOMS: atom_id res chain seq x y z
N MET A 1 -17.45 20.39 -6.83
CA MET A 1 -16.31 21.15 -7.38
C MET A 1 -16.43 21.23 -8.90
N ARG A 2 -15.99 22.33 -9.51
CA ARG A 2 -15.96 22.56 -10.97
C ARG A 2 -14.55 22.75 -11.51
N THR A 3 -13.65 23.32 -10.72
CA THR A 3 -12.25 23.60 -11.09
C THR A 3 -11.29 23.03 -10.06
N ALA A 4 -10.18 22.45 -10.52
CA ALA A 4 -9.13 21.96 -9.64
C ALA A 4 -7.75 22.33 -10.17
N LEU A 5 -6.81 22.56 -9.27
CA LEU A 5 -5.39 22.74 -9.57
C LEU A 5 -4.63 21.54 -8.99
N VAL A 6 -3.91 20.79 -9.82
CA VAL A 6 -3.06 19.69 -9.39
C VAL A 6 -1.60 20.09 -9.56
N VAL A 7 -0.87 20.11 -8.45
CA VAL A 7 0.56 20.46 -8.39
C VAL A 7 1.37 19.19 -8.15
N GLY A 8 2.16 18.78 -9.13
CA GLY A 8 2.83 17.49 -9.20
C GLY A 8 2.03 16.52 -10.08
N THR A 9 2.63 16.09 -11.18
CA THR A 9 2.05 15.25 -12.24
C THR A 9 2.76 13.90 -12.37
N GLY A 10 3.15 13.35 -11.22
CA GLY A 10 3.57 11.95 -11.09
C GLY A 10 2.39 10.98 -11.13
N LEU A 11 2.61 9.76 -10.62
CA LEU A 11 1.58 8.71 -10.59
C LEU A 11 0.27 9.20 -9.94
N ILE A 12 0.35 9.69 -8.69
CA ILE A 12 -0.83 10.08 -7.90
C ILE A 12 -1.53 11.30 -8.50
N GLY A 13 -0.77 12.35 -8.80
CA GLY A 13 -1.32 13.60 -9.33
C GLY A 13 -2.02 13.40 -10.67
N THR A 14 -1.38 12.71 -11.63
CA THR A 14 -2.00 12.43 -12.93
C THR A 14 -3.20 11.49 -12.80
N SER A 15 -3.15 10.47 -11.94
CA SER A 15 -4.30 9.59 -11.69
C SER A 15 -5.51 10.35 -11.15
N LEU A 16 -5.29 11.24 -10.19
CA LEU A 16 -6.35 12.07 -9.61
C LEU A 16 -6.92 13.04 -10.65
N ALA A 17 -6.04 13.67 -11.41
CA ALA A 17 -6.41 14.60 -12.47
C ALA A 17 -7.26 13.91 -13.55
N LEU A 18 -6.86 12.72 -14.00
CA LEU A 18 -7.66 11.88 -14.92
C LEU A 18 -9.03 11.53 -14.34
N ALA A 19 -9.10 11.14 -13.05
CA ALA A 19 -10.35 10.82 -12.39
C ALA A 19 -11.30 12.03 -12.35
N LEU A 20 -10.78 13.21 -12.03
CA LEU A 20 -11.54 14.46 -11.99
C LEU A 20 -12.01 14.91 -13.38
N THR A 21 -11.13 14.89 -14.39
CA THR A 21 -11.49 15.26 -15.76
C THR A 21 -12.63 14.38 -16.32
N ARG A 22 -12.63 13.08 -16.03
CA ARG A 22 -13.74 12.17 -16.41
C ARG A 22 -15.07 12.50 -15.74
N ARG A 23 -15.06 13.25 -14.65
CA ARG A 23 -16.27 13.75 -13.96
C ARG A 23 -16.69 15.14 -14.43
N GLY A 24 -16.01 15.70 -15.44
CA GLY A 24 -16.32 17.02 -15.99
C GLY A 24 -15.70 18.18 -15.20
N VAL A 25 -14.75 17.91 -14.31
CA VAL A 25 -14.00 18.97 -13.60
C VAL A 25 -12.92 19.53 -14.54
N THR A 26 -12.83 20.85 -14.62
CA THR A 26 -11.73 21.52 -15.33
C THR A 26 -10.46 21.45 -14.46
N VAL A 27 -9.48 20.67 -14.89
CA VAL A 27 -8.24 20.46 -14.14
C VAL A 27 -7.08 21.22 -14.77
N HIS A 28 -6.42 22.04 -13.96
CA HIS A 28 -5.18 22.73 -14.30
C HIS A 28 -4.00 21.95 -13.72
N LEU A 29 -2.95 21.76 -14.52
CA LEU A 29 -1.79 20.95 -14.18
C LEU A 29 -0.56 21.83 -14.06
N VAL A 30 0.15 21.69 -12.94
CA VAL A 30 1.44 22.34 -12.70
C VAL A 30 2.44 21.30 -12.24
N ASP A 31 3.63 21.32 -12.81
CA ASP A 31 4.76 20.50 -12.38
C ASP A 31 6.06 21.30 -12.55
N GLN A 32 7.06 21.00 -11.73
CA GLN A 32 8.40 21.54 -11.90
C GLN A 32 9.01 21.03 -13.22
N ASP A 33 8.75 19.77 -13.57
CA ASP A 33 9.05 19.23 -14.89
C ASP A 33 7.89 19.51 -15.85
N THR A 34 8.04 20.52 -16.69
CA THR A 34 7.00 20.91 -17.64
C THR A 34 6.66 19.81 -18.64
N ASP A 35 7.58 18.89 -18.93
CA ASP A 35 7.31 17.79 -19.85
C ASP A 35 6.46 16.70 -19.18
N ALA A 36 6.59 16.50 -17.86
CA ALA A 36 5.67 15.65 -17.10
C ALA A 36 4.23 16.20 -17.14
N ALA A 37 4.05 17.51 -16.95
CA ALA A 37 2.74 18.15 -17.02
C ALA A 37 2.11 18.06 -18.43
N ARG A 38 2.91 18.29 -19.49
CA ARG A 38 2.46 18.12 -20.88
C ARG A 38 2.10 16.68 -21.20
N THR A 39 2.85 15.72 -20.67
CA THR A 39 2.56 14.29 -20.82
C THR A 39 1.23 13.95 -20.15
N ALA A 40 1.01 14.40 -18.91
CA ALA A 40 -0.25 14.24 -18.20
C ALA A 40 -1.43 14.88 -18.95
N ALA A 41 -1.27 16.11 -19.46
CA ALA A 41 -2.27 16.77 -20.29
C ALA A 41 -2.60 15.97 -21.57
N SER A 42 -1.57 15.43 -22.24
CA SER A 42 -1.71 14.60 -23.44
C SER A 42 -2.44 13.28 -23.17
N LEU A 43 -2.39 12.77 -21.93
CA LEU A 43 -3.17 11.61 -21.48
C LEU A 43 -4.64 11.97 -21.16
N GLY A 44 -5.01 13.25 -21.24
CA GLY A 44 -6.35 13.75 -20.93
C GLY A 44 -6.57 14.07 -19.45
N ALA A 45 -5.50 14.30 -18.68
CA ALA A 45 -5.60 14.61 -17.26
C ALA A 45 -6.00 16.07 -16.96
N GLY A 46 -6.05 16.93 -17.97
CA GLY A 46 -6.35 18.35 -17.81
C GLY A 46 -5.57 19.22 -18.79
N THR A 47 -5.38 20.49 -18.44
CA THR A 47 -4.64 21.48 -19.23
C THR A 47 -3.44 22.02 -18.46
N THR A 48 -2.37 22.38 -19.17
CA THR A 48 -1.23 23.12 -18.59
C THR A 48 -1.44 24.63 -18.57
N GLU A 49 -2.59 25.12 -19.06
CA GLU A 49 -2.96 26.52 -18.98
C GLU A 49 -3.20 26.93 -17.53
N SER A 50 -2.72 28.12 -17.16
CA SER A 50 -2.96 28.68 -15.84
C SER A 50 -4.45 28.96 -15.63
N PRO A 51 -4.99 28.74 -14.41
CA PRO A 51 -6.36 29.10 -14.11
C PRO A 51 -6.57 30.62 -14.23
N GLY A 52 -7.75 31.03 -14.69
CA GLY A 52 -8.13 32.45 -14.83
C GLY A 52 -8.43 33.16 -13.50
N GLY A 53 -8.23 32.49 -12.36
CA GLY A 53 -8.52 32.99 -11.01
C GLY A 53 -8.39 31.87 -9.97
N THR A 54 -8.96 32.11 -8.78
CA THR A 54 -9.04 31.13 -7.69
C THR A 54 -9.86 29.91 -8.11
N VAL A 55 -9.31 28.70 -7.97
CA VAL A 55 -10.02 27.44 -8.25
C VAL A 55 -10.76 26.92 -7.01
N ASP A 56 -11.62 25.93 -7.17
CA ASP A 56 -12.34 25.35 -6.03
C ASP A 56 -11.37 24.60 -5.09
N LEU A 57 -10.48 23.78 -5.65
CA LEU A 57 -9.60 22.89 -4.88
C LEU A 57 -8.19 22.82 -5.48
N ALA A 58 -7.18 23.07 -4.66
CA ALA A 58 -5.78 22.78 -5.00
C ALA A 58 -5.35 21.46 -4.35
N ILE A 59 -4.77 20.55 -5.13
CA ILE A 59 -4.23 19.26 -4.67
C ILE A 59 -2.72 19.24 -4.92
N VAL A 60 -1.96 19.11 -3.83
CA VAL A 60 -0.50 19.05 -3.82
C VAL A 60 -0.05 17.59 -3.79
N ALA A 61 0.46 17.11 -4.92
CA ALA A 61 0.95 15.76 -5.18
C ALA A 61 2.46 15.74 -5.50
N VAL A 62 3.22 16.55 -4.74
CA VAL A 62 4.69 16.60 -4.79
C VAL A 62 5.30 15.69 -3.70
N PRO A 63 6.60 15.36 -3.78
CA PRO A 63 7.26 14.60 -2.72
C PRO A 63 7.13 15.29 -1.35
N PRO A 64 7.08 14.53 -0.23
CA PRO A 64 6.82 15.06 1.12
C PRO A 64 7.63 16.30 1.48
N ALA A 65 8.92 16.33 1.15
CA ALA A 65 9.84 17.43 1.45
C ALA A 65 9.43 18.79 0.83
N TYR A 66 8.59 18.79 -0.21
CA TYR A 66 8.17 20.01 -0.92
C TYR A 66 6.73 20.43 -0.60
N VAL A 67 6.00 19.63 0.18
CA VAL A 67 4.55 19.84 0.42
C VAL A 67 4.29 21.17 1.12
N ALA A 68 4.95 21.43 2.26
CA ALA A 68 4.71 22.64 3.04
C ALA A 68 5.07 23.92 2.28
N GLY A 69 6.23 23.93 1.61
CA GLY A 69 6.65 25.07 0.78
C GLY A 69 5.68 25.36 -0.37
N THR A 70 5.19 24.31 -1.04
CA THR A 70 4.21 24.42 -2.12
C THR A 70 2.87 24.95 -1.60
N LEU A 71 2.35 24.38 -0.51
CA LEU A 71 1.12 24.85 0.13
C LEU A 71 1.24 26.30 0.58
N ALA A 72 2.35 26.72 1.19
CA ALA A 72 2.58 28.10 1.61
C ALA A 72 2.56 29.08 0.43
N ALA A 73 3.13 28.69 -0.73
CA ALA A 73 3.08 29.50 -1.94
C ALA A 73 1.65 29.65 -2.47
N LEU A 74 0.90 28.53 -2.56
CA LEU A 74 -0.47 28.52 -3.05
C LEU A 74 -1.43 29.29 -2.12
N LEU A 75 -1.29 29.13 -0.81
CA LEU A 75 -2.06 29.85 0.21
C LEU A 75 -1.81 31.36 0.15
N ARG A 76 -0.57 31.81 -0.09
CA ARG A 76 -0.26 33.24 -0.25
C ARG A 76 -0.82 33.82 -1.55
N ALA A 77 -0.82 33.03 -2.62
CA ALA A 77 -1.38 33.43 -3.90
C ALA A 77 -2.92 33.40 -3.95
N ASP A 78 -3.56 32.87 -2.91
CA ASP A 78 -5.02 32.63 -2.88
C ASP A 78 -5.51 31.80 -4.07
N ALA A 79 -4.71 30.78 -4.41
CA ALA A 79 -4.89 29.99 -5.62
C ALA A 79 -6.17 29.14 -5.61
N ALA A 80 -6.67 28.75 -4.44
CA ALA A 80 -7.87 27.94 -4.28
C ALA A 80 -8.71 28.29 -3.04
N HIS A 81 -9.97 27.83 -3.03
CA HIS A 81 -10.84 27.89 -1.86
C HIS A 81 -10.50 26.83 -0.80
N GLY A 82 -10.05 25.65 -1.22
CA GLY A 82 -9.52 24.59 -0.35
C GLY A 82 -8.20 24.02 -0.85
N TYR A 83 -7.37 23.52 0.08
CA TYR A 83 -6.03 23.01 -0.21
C TYR A 83 -5.84 21.64 0.42
N LEU A 84 -5.44 20.66 -0.38
CA LEU A 84 -5.14 19.30 0.05
C LEU A 84 -3.71 18.93 -0.32
N ASP A 85 -3.11 18.03 0.45
CA ASP A 85 -1.97 17.24 0.00
C ASP A 85 -2.34 15.75 -0.02
N VAL A 86 -1.55 14.95 -0.72
CA VAL A 86 -1.69 13.49 -0.83
C VAL A 86 -0.46 12.73 -0.32
N ALA A 87 0.37 13.37 0.51
CA ALA A 87 1.62 12.78 0.99
C ALA A 87 1.38 11.56 1.90
N SER A 88 2.39 10.70 2.05
CA SER A 88 2.27 9.47 2.85
C SER A 88 2.30 9.68 4.36
N VAL A 89 2.60 10.90 4.83
CA VAL A 89 2.72 11.29 6.24
C VAL A 89 1.96 12.59 6.47
N LYS A 90 1.32 12.76 7.62
CA LYS A 90 0.35 13.85 7.87
C LYS A 90 0.73 14.80 8.99
N GLY A 91 1.56 14.37 9.94
CA GLY A 91 2.00 15.21 11.06
C GLY A 91 2.99 16.32 10.67
N GLY A 92 3.74 16.18 9.58
CA GLY A 92 4.76 17.15 9.13
C GLY A 92 4.19 18.43 8.52
N PRO A 93 3.43 18.34 7.41
CA PRO A 93 3.08 19.50 6.60
C PRO A 93 2.40 20.65 7.35
N ARG A 94 1.42 20.36 8.22
CA ARG A 94 0.75 21.41 9.00
C ARG A 94 1.70 22.13 9.95
N ARG A 95 2.52 21.39 10.70
CA ARG A 95 3.51 21.97 11.64
C ARG A 95 4.53 22.82 10.91
N GLU A 96 4.96 22.39 9.73
CA GLU A 96 5.88 23.16 8.89
C GLU A 96 5.24 24.44 8.36
N LEU A 97 3.97 24.41 7.94
CA LEU A 97 3.23 25.60 7.53
C LEU A 97 3.07 26.62 8.68
N GLU A 98 2.81 26.14 9.90
CA GLU A 98 2.77 26.96 11.12
C GLU A 98 4.14 27.59 11.40
N ALA A 99 5.22 26.81 11.30
CA ALA A 99 6.60 27.29 11.49
C ALA A 99 7.04 28.30 10.42
N LEU A 100 6.50 28.20 9.20
CA LEU A 100 6.70 29.19 8.13
C LEU A 100 5.92 30.49 8.35
N GLY A 101 5.14 30.61 9.44
CA GLY A 101 4.38 31.81 9.77
C GLY A 101 3.14 31.99 8.90
N THR A 102 2.56 30.89 8.41
CA THR A 102 1.32 30.95 7.63
C THR A 102 0.18 31.46 8.53
N ASP A 103 -0.60 32.41 8.01
CA ASP A 103 -1.76 32.99 8.70
C ASP A 103 -2.73 31.88 9.18
N PRO A 104 -3.07 31.80 10.48
CA PRO A 104 -4.01 30.83 11.01
C PRO A 104 -5.34 30.79 10.26
N GLU A 105 -5.88 31.92 9.82
CA GLU A 105 -7.14 31.93 9.06
C GLU A 105 -6.98 31.27 7.69
N ARG A 106 -5.80 31.34 7.08
CA ARG A 106 -5.51 30.61 5.84
C ARG A 106 -5.30 29.12 6.09
N LEU A 107 -4.73 28.73 7.22
CA LEU A 107 -4.50 27.33 7.59
C LEU A 107 -5.80 26.54 7.76
N ARG A 108 -6.89 27.20 8.14
CA ARG A 108 -8.24 26.59 8.20
C ARG A 108 -8.69 26.02 6.85
N ARG A 109 -8.14 26.53 5.74
CA ARG A 109 -8.44 26.08 4.37
C ARG A 109 -7.58 24.88 3.92
N TYR A 110 -6.72 24.34 4.78
CA TYR A 110 -5.86 23.20 4.49
C TYR A 110 -6.35 21.93 5.21
N LEU A 111 -6.34 20.80 4.48
CA LEU A 111 -6.62 19.48 5.02
C LEU A 111 -5.63 18.47 4.44
N GLY A 112 -4.88 17.79 5.31
CA GLY A 112 -3.97 16.72 4.90
C GLY A 112 -4.70 15.44 4.56
N THR A 113 -4.39 14.84 3.40
CA THR A 113 -4.97 13.56 2.97
C THR A 113 -3.92 12.55 2.54
N HIS A 114 -4.31 11.28 2.45
CA HIS A 114 -3.43 10.21 1.96
C HIS A 114 -4.25 9.11 1.28
N PRO A 115 -4.22 9.02 -0.07
CA PRO A 115 -4.73 7.84 -0.77
C PRO A 115 -3.81 6.65 -0.49
N MET A 116 -4.34 5.57 0.11
CA MET A 116 -3.61 4.31 0.35
C MET A 116 -3.55 3.47 -0.94
N ALA A 117 -3.04 4.09 -2.01
CA ALA A 117 -2.90 3.49 -3.32
C ALA A 117 -1.55 3.87 -3.92
N GLY A 118 -0.94 2.93 -4.65
CA GLY A 118 0.36 3.16 -5.27
C GLY A 118 0.75 1.99 -6.17
N ARG A 119 1.75 2.22 -7.00
CA ARG A 119 2.38 1.21 -7.86
C ARG A 119 3.89 1.35 -7.75
N GLU A 120 4.60 0.28 -8.06
CA GLU A 120 6.06 0.26 -8.17
C GLU A 120 6.63 1.13 -9.30
N ARG A 121 5.76 1.71 -10.15
CA ARG A 121 6.12 2.58 -11.27
C ARG A 121 5.67 4.02 -11.01
N SER A 122 6.59 4.96 -11.25
CA SER A 122 6.37 6.39 -11.08
C SER A 122 6.07 7.11 -12.40
N GLY A 123 5.66 8.38 -12.29
CA GLY A 123 5.45 9.27 -13.44
C GLY A 123 4.06 9.21 -14.08
N PRO A 124 3.73 10.17 -14.96
CA PRO A 124 2.41 10.31 -15.55
C PRO A 124 2.02 9.13 -16.44
N LEU A 125 2.99 8.45 -17.07
CA LEU A 125 2.74 7.29 -17.93
C LEU A 125 2.28 6.04 -17.18
N ALA A 126 2.50 5.98 -15.86
CA ALA A 126 2.02 4.89 -15.01
C ALA A 126 0.61 5.15 -14.45
N ALA A 127 0.04 6.34 -14.71
CA ALA A 127 -1.22 6.78 -14.14
C ALA A 127 -2.44 6.14 -14.81
N THR A 128 -3.49 6.00 -14.00
CA THR A 128 -4.81 5.47 -14.36
C THR A 128 -5.86 6.17 -13.50
N ALA A 129 -7.02 6.50 -14.08
CA ALA A 129 -8.11 7.14 -13.35
C ALA A 129 -8.69 6.24 -12.26
N GLU A 130 -8.51 4.92 -12.41
CA GLU A 130 -9.01 3.88 -11.53
C GLU A 130 -8.05 3.56 -10.37
N LEU A 131 -6.93 4.28 -10.23
CA LEU A 131 -5.88 3.96 -9.26
C LEU A 131 -6.41 3.83 -7.82
N PHE A 132 -7.41 4.63 -7.47
CA PHE A 132 -7.91 4.76 -6.10
C PHE A 132 -9.18 3.95 -5.83
N GLU A 133 -9.74 3.26 -6.84
CA GLU A 133 -11.03 2.58 -6.68
C GLU A 133 -10.97 1.54 -5.56
N GLY A 134 -11.90 1.65 -4.59
CA GLY A 134 -11.98 0.74 -3.45
C GLY A 134 -10.81 0.84 -2.45
N SER A 135 -9.87 1.74 -2.67
CA SER A 135 -8.73 1.95 -1.77
C SER A 135 -9.11 2.91 -0.64
N PRO A 136 -8.64 2.70 0.61
CA PRO A 136 -8.79 3.69 1.66
C PRO A 136 -8.16 5.03 1.28
N TRP A 137 -8.83 6.13 1.57
CA TRP A 137 -8.31 7.49 1.46
C TRP A 137 -8.45 8.18 2.79
N VAL A 138 -7.32 8.40 3.45
CA VAL A 138 -7.29 8.98 4.79
C VAL A 138 -7.43 10.49 4.72
N LEU A 139 -8.30 11.05 5.56
CA LEU A 139 -8.52 12.48 5.76
C LEU A 139 -8.16 12.83 7.20
N THR A 140 -7.32 13.85 7.39
CA THR A 140 -6.82 14.27 8.72
C THR A 140 -7.20 15.71 9.03
N PRO A 141 -8.50 16.03 9.19
CA PRO A 141 -8.92 17.39 9.53
C PRO A 141 -8.39 17.78 10.91
N ALA A 142 -7.92 19.01 11.03
CA ALA A 142 -7.65 19.62 12.32
C ALA A 142 -8.93 20.16 12.94
N ARG A 143 -8.89 20.53 14.22
CA ARG A 143 -10.05 21.07 14.96
C ARG A 143 -10.65 22.33 14.32
N ASP A 144 -9.82 23.11 13.63
CA ASP A 144 -10.16 24.39 13.02
C ASP A 144 -10.30 24.30 11.49
N THR A 145 -10.14 23.11 10.89
CA THR A 145 -10.31 22.93 9.45
C THR A 145 -11.74 23.28 9.05
N ASP A 146 -11.87 24.10 8.02
CA ASP A 146 -13.16 24.54 7.51
C ASP A 146 -13.99 23.36 6.99
N THR A 147 -15.27 23.34 7.36
CA THR A 147 -16.21 22.30 6.92
C THR A 147 -16.30 22.22 5.40
N GLU A 148 -16.17 23.36 4.70
CA GLU A 148 -16.18 23.40 3.24
C GLU A 148 -15.01 22.60 2.65
N VAL A 149 -13.81 22.72 3.22
CA VAL A 149 -12.63 21.98 2.74
C VAL A 149 -12.78 20.48 2.99
N LEU A 150 -13.36 20.09 4.13
CA LEU A 150 -13.69 18.70 4.39
C LEU A 150 -14.72 18.16 3.38
N ASN A 151 -15.74 18.95 3.04
CA ASN A 151 -16.74 18.56 2.04
C ASN A 151 -16.12 18.40 0.65
N GLN A 152 -15.24 19.32 0.25
CA GLN A 152 -14.49 19.23 -1.01
C GLN A 152 -13.56 17.99 -1.04
N ALA A 153 -12.91 17.66 0.07
CA ALA A 153 -12.10 16.46 0.18
C ALA A 153 -12.95 15.17 0.06
N LEU A 154 -14.12 15.13 0.70
CA LEU A 154 -15.06 14.00 0.57
C LEU A 154 -15.59 13.87 -0.87
N GLU A 155 -15.88 14.99 -1.53
CA GLU A 155 -16.28 15.01 -2.94
C GLU A 155 -15.15 14.49 -3.85
N LEU A 156 -13.90 14.89 -3.61
CA LEU A 156 -12.73 14.37 -4.31
C LEU A 156 -12.62 12.85 -4.17
N VAL A 157 -12.69 12.34 -2.93
CA VAL A 157 -12.63 10.91 -2.63
C VAL A 157 -13.74 10.14 -3.37
N ALA A 158 -14.96 10.70 -3.40
CA ALA A 158 -16.08 10.11 -4.12
C ALA A 158 -15.87 10.09 -5.64
N HIS A 159 -15.32 11.16 -6.24
CA HIS A 159 -14.98 11.20 -7.66
C HIS A 159 -13.97 10.12 -8.04
N CYS A 160 -12.99 9.88 -7.16
CA CYS A 160 -11.97 8.84 -7.28
C CYS A 160 -12.46 7.43 -6.90
N ARG A 161 -13.72 7.27 -6.45
CA ARG A 161 -14.32 6.00 -6.00
C ARG A 161 -13.50 5.31 -4.90
N ALA A 162 -12.80 6.09 -4.10
CA ALA A 162 -12.05 5.63 -2.95
C ALA A 162 -12.94 5.57 -1.69
N VAL A 163 -12.45 4.96 -0.62
CA VAL A 163 -13.17 4.77 0.64
C VAL A 163 -12.65 5.78 1.67
N PRO A 164 -13.43 6.81 2.07
CA PRO A 164 -12.95 7.80 3.02
C PRO A 164 -12.73 7.19 4.41
N VAL A 165 -11.60 7.53 5.03
CA VAL A 165 -11.29 7.20 6.43
C VAL A 165 -10.88 8.48 7.14
N VAL A 166 -11.63 8.90 8.16
CA VAL A 166 -11.30 10.11 8.92
C VAL A 166 -10.58 9.71 10.21
N MET A 167 -9.40 10.29 10.45
CA MET A 167 -8.64 10.05 11.67
C MET A 167 -7.70 11.22 12.01
N ASP A 168 -7.12 11.20 13.21
CA ASP A 168 -6.09 12.16 13.62
C ASP A 168 -4.78 11.94 12.84
N GLY A 169 -4.04 13.02 12.57
CA GLY A 169 -2.77 12.97 11.82
C GLY A 169 -1.66 12.16 12.51
N GLY A 170 -1.52 12.28 13.83
CA GLY A 170 -0.55 11.48 14.59
C GLY A 170 -0.96 10.00 14.67
N ALA A 171 -2.27 9.74 14.79
CA ALA A 171 -2.80 8.38 14.72
C ALA A 171 -2.56 7.74 13.34
N HIS A 172 -2.74 8.51 12.26
CA HIS A 172 -2.40 8.08 10.90
C HIS A 172 -0.93 7.70 10.79
N ASP A 173 -0.02 8.60 11.21
CA ASP A 173 1.42 8.39 11.07
C ASP A 173 1.91 7.17 11.86
N SER A 174 1.34 6.94 13.05
CA SER A 174 1.59 5.73 13.84
C SER A 174 1.07 4.47 13.13
N ALA A 175 -0.11 4.55 12.51
CA ALA A 175 -0.69 3.42 11.78
C ALA A 175 0.12 3.06 10.53
N VAL A 176 0.51 4.04 9.69
CA VAL A 176 1.32 3.78 8.49
C VAL A 176 2.76 3.36 8.82
N ALA A 177 3.30 3.80 9.96
CA ALA A 177 4.56 3.26 10.46
C ALA A 177 4.47 1.74 10.67
N LEU A 178 3.38 1.27 11.29
CA LEU A 178 3.14 -0.14 11.56
C LEU A 178 2.84 -0.96 10.30
N VAL A 179 1.97 -0.47 9.42
CA VAL A 179 1.43 -1.27 8.30
C VAL A 179 2.17 -1.08 6.97
N SER A 180 3.07 -0.09 6.87
CA SER A 180 3.78 0.25 5.62
C SER A 180 5.29 0.45 5.83
N HIS A 181 5.70 1.38 6.69
CA HIS A 181 7.10 1.81 6.75
C HIS A 181 8.02 0.79 7.42
N MET A 182 7.65 0.30 8.62
CA MET A 182 8.40 -0.75 9.30
C MET A 182 8.48 -2.03 8.45
N PRO A 183 7.39 -2.54 7.85
CA PRO A 183 7.46 -3.66 6.92
C PRO A 183 8.47 -3.48 5.79
N GLN A 184 8.59 -2.28 5.21
CA GLN A 184 9.59 -2.05 4.17
C GLN A 184 11.01 -2.16 4.70
N LEU A 185 11.34 -1.51 5.82
CA LEU A 185 12.69 -1.58 6.39
C LEU A 185 13.06 -3.01 6.79
N VAL A 186 12.11 -3.75 7.37
CA VAL A 186 12.31 -5.17 7.69
C VAL A 186 12.57 -5.99 6.43
N SER A 187 11.78 -5.75 5.36
CA SER A 187 11.98 -6.40 4.06
C SER A 187 13.38 -6.13 3.50
N THR A 188 13.82 -4.87 3.55
CA THR A 188 15.15 -4.43 3.13
C THR A 188 16.25 -5.08 3.97
N LEU A 189 16.11 -5.12 5.29
CA LEU A 189 17.10 -5.74 6.18
C LEU A 189 17.23 -7.25 5.95
N VAL A 190 16.10 -7.94 5.70
CA VAL A 190 16.11 -9.36 5.32
C VAL A 190 16.80 -9.56 3.98
N ALA A 191 16.47 -8.75 2.97
CA ALA A 191 17.12 -8.82 1.66
C ALA A 191 18.64 -8.57 1.75
N ALA A 192 19.07 -7.61 2.59
CA ALA A 192 20.47 -7.29 2.81
C ALA A 192 21.29 -8.45 3.41
N ARG A 193 20.66 -9.48 4.00
CA ARG A 193 21.38 -10.71 4.42
C ARG A 193 21.83 -11.57 3.24
N LEU A 194 21.25 -11.37 2.06
CA LEU A 194 21.59 -12.11 0.84
C LEU A 194 22.73 -11.46 0.04
N GLU A 195 23.13 -10.22 0.36
CA GLU A 195 24.13 -9.45 -0.41
C GLU A 195 25.49 -10.16 -0.52
N HIS A 196 25.87 -10.89 0.53
CA HIS A 196 27.12 -11.64 0.60
C HIS A 196 26.89 -13.14 0.80
N ALA A 197 25.68 -13.63 0.51
CA ALA A 197 25.37 -15.05 0.61
C ALA A 197 26.04 -15.83 -0.52
N ASP A 198 26.47 -17.06 -0.22
CA ASP A 198 27.02 -17.95 -1.23
C ASP A 198 25.96 -18.34 -2.27
N ASP A 199 26.38 -18.47 -3.53
CA ASP A 199 25.49 -18.81 -4.66
C ASP A 199 24.71 -20.12 -4.44
N THR A 200 25.29 -21.09 -3.72
CA THR A 200 24.60 -22.34 -3.40
C THR A 200 23.43 -22.12 -2.44
N ALA A 201 23.55 -21.18 -1.49
CA ALA A 201 22.47 -20.79 -0.60
C ALA A 201 21.38 -20.00 -1.34
N VAL A 202 21.77 -19.10 -2.26
CA VAL A 202 20.83 -18.32 -3.09
C VAL A 202 19.99 -19.24 -3.99
N ARG A 203 20.57 -20.35 -4.48
CA ARG A 203 19.82 -21.35 -5.28
C ARG A 203 18.71 -22.06 -4.49
N LEU A 204 18.75 -22.02 -3.16
CA LEU A 204 17.70 -22.60 -2.30
C LEU A 204 16.53 -21.63 -2.04
N CYS A 205 16.60 -20.39 -2.54
CA CYS A 205 15.54 -19.39 -2.35
C CYS A 205 14.20 -19.83 -2.99
N GLY A 206 13.25 -20.20 -2.13
CA GLY A 206 11.86 -20.48 -2.51
C GLY A 206 10.96 -19.24 -2.53
N GLN A 207 9.64 -19.45 -2.56
CA GLN A 207 8.66 -18.35 -2.55
C GLN A 207 8.65 -17.53 -1.25
N GLY A 208 8.89 -18.17 -0.09
CA GLY A 208 8.84 -17.48 1.19
C GLY A 208 9.78 -16.28 1.28
N ILE A 209 11.03 -16.41 0.82
CA ILE A 209 11.97 -15.28 0.79
C ILE A 209 11.55 -14.24 -0.24
N ARG A 210 11.06 -14.65 -1.41
CA ARG A 210 10.57 -13.73 -2.46
C ARG A 210 9.42 -12.87 -1.97
N ASP A 211 8.49 -13.44 -1.23
CA ASP A 211 7.35 -12.72 -0.63
C ASP A 211 7.82 -11.71 0.42
N VAL A 212 8.73 -12.12 1.31
CA VAL A 212 9.27 -11.27 2.39
C VAL A 212 10.11 -10.14 1.83
N THR A 213 10.89 -10.36 0.77
CA THR A 213 11.80 -9.36 0.18
C THR A 213 11.19 -8.61 -0.99
N ARG A 214 9.92 -8.85 -1.35
CA ARG A 214 9.28 -8.28 -2.55
C ARG A 214 9.35 -6.75 -2.58
N ILE A 215 9.14 -6.11 -1.43
CA ILE A 215 9.12 -4.63 -1.32
C ILE A 215 10.50 -4.03 -1.05
N ALA A 216 11.54 -4.84 -0.81
CA ALA A 216 12.90 -4.36 -0.67
C ALA A 216 13.45 -3.75 -1.97
N GLY A 217 12.89 -4.10 -3.12
CA GLY A 217 13.26 -3.57 -4.44
C GLY A 217 12.66 -2.20 -4.79
N SER A 218 11.99 -1.52 -3.83
CA SER A 218 11.48 -0.16 -4.03
C SER A 218 12.60 0.88 -4.16
N ASP A 219 12.31 2.02 -4.77
CA ASP A 219 13.25 3.13 -4.95
C ASP A 219 13.71 3.73 -3.61
N PRO A 220 15.02 3.68 -3.28
CA PRO A 220 15.56 4.25 -2.05
C PRO A 220 15.30 5.75 -1.89
N ALA A 221 15.31 6.53 -2.98
CA ALA A 221 15.10 7.98 -2.89
C ALA A 221 13.71 8.32 -2.37
N MET A 222 12.69 7.61 -2.87
CA MET A 222 11.30 7.73 -2.40
C MET A 222 11.19 7.34 -0.92
N TRP A 223 11.85 6.26 -0.50
CA TRP A 223 11.78 5.80 0.89
C TRP A 223 12.53 6.71 1.87
N ILE A 224 13.61 7.37 1.44
CA ILE A 224 14.26 8.41 2.26
C ILE A 224 13.28 9.52 2.58
N ASP A 225 12.50 10.01 1.61
CA ASP A 225 11.52 11.07 1.85
C ASP A 225 10.42 10.61 2.82
N ILE A 226 9.89 9.40 2.66
CA ILE A 226 8.85 8.83 3.52
C ILE A 226 9.37 8.63 4.96
N LEU A 227 10.54 8.02 5.11
CA LEU A 227 11.12 7.71 6.42
C LEU A 227 11.59 8.98 7.15
N SER A 228 12.11 9.96 6.42
CA SER A 228 12.50 11.25 7.00
C SER A 228 11.31 12.04 7.53
N ALA A 229 10.12 11.84 6.95
CA ALA A 229 8.89 12.46 7.42
C ALA A 229 8.28 11.75 8.66
N ASN A 230 8.59 10.48 8.89
CA ASN A 230 8.03 9.69 10.00
C ASN A 230 9.08 8.87 10.80
N PRO A 231 10.21 9.45 11.21
CA PRO A 231 11.33 8.67 11.77
C PRO A 231 11.04 8.12 13.16
N GLY A 232 10.38 8.89 14.03
CA GLY A 232 10.12 8.52 15.43
C GLY A 232 9.23 7.27 15.56
N PRO A 233 7.98 7.30 15.06
CA PRO A 233 7.09 6.14 15.11
C PRO A 233 7.67 4.88 14.45
N VAL A 234 8.50 5.04 13.42
CA VAL A 234 9.18 3.90 12.78
C VAL A 234 10.29 3.35 13.65
N ALA A 235 11.10 4.20 14.28
CA ALA A 235 12.15 3.77 15.21
C ALA A 235 11.57 3.01 16.41
N ASP A 236 10.52 3.55 17.04
CA ASP A 236 9.87 2.91 18.20
C ASP A 236 9.38 1.48 17.87
N LEU A 237 8.83 1.28 16.67
CA LEU A 237 8.39 -0.03 16.21
C LEU A 237 9.55 -0.99 15.89
N LEU A 238 10.64 -0.47 15.31
CA LEU A 238 11.83 -1.27 15.04
C LEU A 238 12.55 -1.67 16.33
N ASP A 239 12.56 -0.82 17.35
CA ASP A 239 13.10 -1.15 18.67
C ASP A 239 12.31 -2.30 19.30
N ALA A 240 10.97 -2.22 19.31
CA ALA A 240 10.11 -3.30 19.79
C ALA A 240 10.31 -4.60 18.99
N LEU A 241 10.49 -4.51 17.67
CA LEU A 241 10.81 -5.67 16.83
C LEU A 241 12.21 -6.23 17.12
N GLY A 242 13.17 -5.36 17.45
CA GLY A 242 14.52 -5.73 17.88
C GLY A 242 14.52 -6.52 19.17
N GLU A 243 13.67 -6.16 20.13
CA GLU A 243 13.44 -6.95 21.36
C GLU A 243 12.88 -8.34 21.04
N ASP A 244 11.87 -8.43 20.17
CA ASP A 244 11.29 -9.70 19.72
C ASP A 244 12.34 -10.57 18.98
N LEU A 245 13.22 -9.96 18.19
CA LEU A 245 14.34 -10.65 17.53
C LEU A 245 15.37 -11.16 18.56
N GLY A 246 15.69 -10.37 19.58
CA GLY A 246 16.57 -10.79 20.67
C GLY A 246 16.02 -12.01 21.41
N GLU A 247 14.71 -12.02 21.70
CA GLU A 247 14.02 -13.16 22.28
C GLU A 247 14.06 -14.38 21.36
N ALA A 248 13.82 -14.21 20.05
CA ALA A 248 13.91 -15.29 19.07
C ALA A 248 15.30 -15.94 19.06
N VAL A 249 16.37 -15.14 19.06
CA VAL A 249 17.75 -15.64 19.14
C VAL A 249 17.98 -16.41 20.44
N ARG A 250 17.50 -15.88 21.58
CA ARG A 250 17.65 -16.54 22.89
C ARG A 250 16.98 -17.91 22.90
N VAL A 251 15.73 -18.02 22.47
CA VAL A 251 14.98 -19.29 22.52
C VAL A 251 15.50 -20.32 21.52
N LEU A 252 16.03 -19.89 20.36
CA LEU A 252 16.70 -20.78 19.42
C LEU A 252 18.00 -21.35 20.00
N ARG A 253 18.80 -20.55 20.68
CA ARG A 253 20.02 -21.04 21.38
C ARG A 253 19.69 -22.02 22.50
N LEU A 254 18.55 -21.84 23.18
CA LEU A 254 18.08 -22.80 24.19
C LEU A 254 17.68 -24.15 23.56
N LEU A 255 17.09 -24.14 22.36
CA LEU A 255 16.74 -25.35 21.62
C LEU A 255 17.96 -26.22 21.27
N GLU A 256 19.12 -25.60 21.05
CA GLU A 256 20.38 -26.30 20.76
C GLU A 256 21.05 -26.89 22.01
N SER A 257 20.57 -26.56 23.21
CA SER A 257 21.20 -26.98 24.47
C SER A 257 21.28 -28.52 24.60
N ALA A 258 22.36 -29.03 25.18
CA ALA A 258 22.45 -30.45 25.55
C ALA A 258 21.51 -30.81 26.72
N GLU A 259 21.16 -29.84 27.56
CA GLU A 259 20.29 -30.03 28.73
C GLU A 259 18.80 -30.12 28.33
N PRO A 260 18.08 -31.21 28.66
CA PRO A 260 16.68 -31.40 28.29
C PRO A 260 15.74 -30.28 28.78
N ALA A 261 15.96 -29.76 29.99
CA ALA A 261 15.13 -28.70 30.56
C ALA A 261 15.22 -27.40 29.75
N ARG A 262 16.45 -26.99 29.37
CA ARG A 262 16.69 -25.81 28.53
C ARG A 262 16.12 -25.96 27.13
N ARG A 263 16.23 -27.15 26.51
CA ARG A 263 15.58 -27.42 25.22
C ARG A 263 14.07 -27.28 25.29
N ALA A 264 13.45 -27.80 26.35
CA ALA A 264 12.01 -27.68 26.54
C ALA A 264 11.58 -26.21 26.69
N GLU A 265 12.35 -25.40 27.43
CA GLU A 265 12.12 -23.95 27.53
C GLU A 265 12.22 -23.27 26.16
N GLY A 266 13.26 -23.58 25.39
CA GLY A 266 13.44 -23.06 24.03
C GLY A 266 12.27 -23.41 23.11
N ALA A 267 11.80 -24.66 23.14
CA ALA A 267 10.67 -25.13 22.33
C ALA A 267 9.39 -24.36 22.66
N GLN A 268 9.08 -24.20 23.95
CA GLN A 268 7.93 -23.40 24.39
C GLN A 268 8.07 -21.93 23.99
N GLY A 269 9.29 -21.38 24.03
CA GLY A 269 9.60 -20.03 23.57
C GLY A 269 9.29 -19.82 22.09
N VAL A 270 9.79 -20.71 21.24
CA VAL A 270 9.51 -20.69 19.80
C VAL A 270 8.02 -20.83 19.51
N GLU A 271 7.32 -21.75 20.19
CA GLU A 271 5.88 -21.92 20.02
C GLU A 271 5.12 -20.62 20.34
N ARG A 272 5.46 -19.93 21.44
CA ARG A 272 4.84 -18.65 21.79
C ARG A 272 5.07 -17.58 20.72
N LEU A 273 6.30 -17.45 20.20
CA LEU A 273 6.62 -16.50 19.13
C LEU A 273 5.79 -16.78 17.86
N LEU A 274 5.73 -18.05 17.43
CA LEU A 274 4.95 -18.45 16.25
C LEU A 274 3.46 -18.19 16.44
N ARG A 275 2.90 -18.49 17.62
CA ARG A 275 1.48 -18.22 17.94
C ARG A 275 1.17 -16.73 17.94
N ARG A 276 2.06 -15.87 18.47
CA ARG A 276 1.92 -14.40 18.39
C ARG A 276 1.89 -13.94 16.93
N GLY A 277 2.80 -14.45 16.10
CA GLY A 277 2.84 -14.17 14.66
C GLY A 277 1.55 -14.59 13.94
N ASN A 278 1.04 -15.79 14.22
CA ASN A 278 -0.23 -16.28 13.66
C ASN A 278 -1.41 -15.40 14.06
N ALA A 279 -1.47 -14.95 15.32
CA ALA A 279 -2.50 -14.04 15.79
C ALA A 279 -2.42 -12.67 15.09
N GLY A 280 -1.22 -12.15 14.85
CA GLY A 280 -1.01 -10.92 14.07
C GLY A 280 -1.49 -11.07 12.62
N ARG A 281 -1.09 -12.16 11.96
CA ARG A 281 -1.52 -12.48 10.59
C ARG A 281 -3.05 -12.56 10.47
N ALA A 282 -3.72 -13.17 11.44
CA ALA A 282 -5.18 -13.29 11.47
C ALA A 282 -5.92 -11.95 11.60
N ARG A 283 -5.22 -10.83 11.82
CA ARG A 283 -5.82 -9.48 11.83
C ARG A 283 -5.73 -8.77 10.49
N VAL A 284 -4.94 -9.28 9.54
CA VAL A 284 -4.82 -8.68 8.20
C VAL A 284 -6.11 -8.96 7.42
N PRO A 285 -6.84 -7.93 6.96
CA PRO A 285 -8.10 -8.13 6.23
C PRO A 285 -7.93 -8.98 4.95
N GLY A 286 -8.98 -9.71 4.59
CA GLY A 286 -9.06 -10.43 3.31
C GLY A 286 -9.36 -9.49 2.13
N LYS A 287 -9.65 -10.04 0.95
CA LYS A 287 -10.08 -9.23 -0.20
C LYS A 287 -11.32 -8.41 0.16
N HIS A 288 -11.38 -7.19 -0.38
CA HIS A 288 -12.46 -6.21 -0.16
C HIS A 288 -12.62 -5.67 1.27
N GLY A 289 -11.57 -5.73 2.11
CA GLY A 289 -11.63 -5.17 3.47
C GLY A 289 -12.56 -5.93 4.42
N SER A 290 -13.00 -7.12 4.01
CA SER A 290 -13.78 -8.03 4.85
C SER A 290 -12.89 -8.64 5.94
N THR A 291 -13.49 -8.98 7.09
CA THR A 291 -12.86 -9.80 8.14
C THR A 291 -12.16 -10.97 7.45
N PRO A 292 -10.92 -11.35 7.83
CA PRO A 292 -10.26 -12.50 7.22
C PRO A 292 -11.15 -13.72 7.40
N ALA A 293 -11.89 -14.06 6.35
CA ALA A 293 -12.58 -15.33 6.28
C ALA A 293 -11.46 -16.37 6.35
N ALA A 294 -11.59 -17.33 7.26
CA ALA A 294 -10.74 -18.49 7.23
C ALA A 294 -10.93 -19.10 5.83
N TYR A 295 -9.95 -18.98 4.95
CA TYR A 295 -10.00 -19.63 3.65
C TYR A 295 -9.39 -21.02 3.79
N GLU A 296 -9.96 -21.98 3.07
CA GLU A 296 -9.33 -23.26 2.87
C GLU A 296 -8.62 -23.26 1.52
N THR A 297 -7.41 -23.80 1.49
CA THR A 297 -6.56 -23.78 0.29
C THR A 297 -6.57 -25.15 -0.37
N ILE A 298 -6.94 -25.18 -1.65
CA ILE A 298 -6.86 -26.37 -2.49
C ILE A 298 -5.67 -26.22 -3.42
N ALA A 299 -4.66 -27.06 -3.22
CA ALA A 299 -3.45 -27.05 -4.02
C ALA A 299 -3.61 -27.99 -5.23
N VAL A 300 -3.63 -27.43 -6.44
CA VAL A 300 -3.85 -28.12 -7.70
C VAL A 300 -2.57 -28.15 -8.53
N LEU A 301 -2.13 -29.34 -8.91
CA LEU A 301 -1.02 -29.50 -9.84
C LEU A 301 -1.53 -29.25 -11.27
N ILE A 302 -0.88 -28.31 -11.95
CA ILE A 302 -1.16 -27.98 -13.36
C ILE A 302 0.06 -28.32 -14.22
N SER A 303 -0.20 -28.83 -15.42
CA SER A 303 0.86 -28.95 -16.44
C SER A 303 1.18 -27.58 -17.04
N ASP A 304 2.44 -27.35 -17.38
CA ASP A 304 2.86 -26.10 -18.05
C ASP A 304 2.44 -26.09 -19.53
N ARG A 305 1.12 -25.96 -19.76
CA ARG A 305 0.49 -25.93 -21.09
C ARG A 305 -0.51 -24.78 -21.19
N PRO A 306 -0.61 -24.13 -22.36
CA PRO A 306 -1.62 -23.10 -22.59
C PRO A 306 -3.03 -23.61 -22.26
N GLY A 307 -3.80 -22.80 -21.52
CA GLY A 307 -5.20 -23.08 -21.21
C GLY A 307 -5.46 -23.82 -19.89
N GLU A 308 -4.45 -24.36 -19.22
CA GLU A 308 -4.67 -25.09 -17.94
C GLU A 308 -5.23 -24.19 -16.83
N LEU A 309 -4.72 -22.95 -16.72
CA LEU A 309 -5.27 -21.96 -15.78
C LEU A 309 -6.72 -21.55 -16.13
N ALA A 310 -7.06 -21.45 -17.41
CA ALA A 310 -8.44 -21.19 -17.81
C ALA A 310 -9.35 -22.37 -17.48
N ARG A 311 -8.86 -23.61 -17.67
CA ARG A 311 -9.58 -24.85 -17.38
C ARG A 311 -9.92 -24.98 -15.90
N ILE A 312 -8.96 -24.74 -15.01
CA ILE A 312 -9.16 -24.86 -13.55
C ILE A 312 -10.17 -23.83 -13.04
N PHE A 313 -10.12 -22.58 -13.52
CA PHE A 313 -11.10 -21.55 -13.16
C PHE A 313 -12.49 -21.84 -13.72
N ALA A 314 -12.57 -22.35 -14.96
CA ALA A 314 -13.84 -22.77 -15.54
C ALA A 314 -14.45 -23.96 -14.78
N ASP A 315 -13.64 -24.90 -14.31
CA ASP A 315 -14.08 -26.04 -13.52
C ASP A 315 -14.58 -25.61 -12.14
N ALA A 316 -13.89 -24.68 -11.48
CA ALA A 316 -14.36 -24.08 -10.23
C ALA A 316 -15.69 -23.31 -10.41
N GLY A 317 -15.81 -22.52 -11.48
CA GLY A 317 -17.05 -21.83 -11.83
C GLY A 317 -18.20 -22.79 -12.11
N ARG A 318 -17.94 -23.91 -12.80
CA ARG A 318 -18.93 -24.99 -13.01
C ARG A 318 -19.36 -25.68 -11.71
N ALA A 319 -18.49 -25.72 -10.71
CA ALA A 319 -18.83 -26.22 -9.37
C ALA A 319 -19.62 -25.19 -8.55
N GLY A 320 -19.88 -23.98 -9.09
CA GLY A 320 -20.55 -22.91 -8.37
C GLY A 320 -19.71 -22.31 -7.24
N VAL A 321 -18.38 -22.50 -7.28
CA VAL A 321 -17.48 -22.06 -6.22
C VAL A 321 -16.76 -20.79 -6.64
N ASN A 322 -16.89 -19.76 -5.81
CA ASN A 322 -16.11 -18.54 -5.96
C ASN A 322 -14.67 -18.79 -5.50
N ILE A 323 -13.70 -18.36 -6.31
CA ILE A 323 -12.28 -18.40 -5.94
C ILE A 323 -11.91 -17.07 -5.32
N GLU A 324 -11.56 -17.11 -4.05
CA GLU A 324 -11.25 -15.93 -3.25
C GLU A 324 -9.82 -15.47 -3.49
N ASP A 325 -8.86 -16.39 -3.60
CA ASP A 325 -7.48 -16.05 -3.95
C ASP A 325 -6.79 -17.15 -4.75
N VAL A 326 -5.74 -16.76 -5.50
CA VAL A 326 -4.95 -17.68 -6.30
C VAL A 326 -3.47 -17.38 -6.10
N ARG A 327 -2.71 -18.42 -5.74
CA ARG A 327 -1.24 -18.37 -5.76
C ARG A 327 -0.70 -19.40 -6.73
N ILE A 328 0.33 -19.04 -7.47
CA ILE A 328 0.99 -19.93 -8.43
C ILE A 328 2.44 -20.09 -8.01
N GLU A 329 2.80 -21.29 -7.58
CA GLU A 329 4.17 -21.65 -7.26
C GLU A 329 4.78 -22.41 -8.45
N HIS A 330 6.01 -22.02 -8.80
CA HIS A 330 6.79 -22.71 -9.83
C HIS A 330 7.83 -23.57 -9.13
N ALA A 331 7.80 -24.89 -9.37
CA ALA A 331 8.85 -25.78 -8.90
C ALA A 331 10.08 -25.61 -9.78
N THR A 332 11.23 -25.29 -9.19
CA THR A 332 12.51 -25.22 -9.88
C THR A 332 12.85 -26.58 -10.51
N GLY A 333 12.90 -26.64 -11.85
CA GLY A 333 13.32 -27.83 -12.60
C GLY A 333 12.21 -28.82 -13.01
N GLN A 334 10.92 -28.50 -12.81
CA GLN A 334 9.80 -29.31 -13.33
C GLN A 334 8.86 -28.48 -14.21
N GLN A 335 8.35 -29.08 -15.29
CA GLN A 335 7.31 -28.49 -16.17
C GLN A 335 5.90 -28.63 -15.56
N ALA A 336 5.77 -28.36 -14.26
CA ALA A 336 4.52 -28.40 -13.51
C ALA A 336 4.43 -27.21 -12.56
N GLY A 337 3.30 -26.52 -12.58
CA GLY A 337 2.97 -25.46 -11.64
C GLY A 337 2.07 -25.99 -10.52
N LEU A 338 2.21 -25.46 -9.32
CA LEU A 338 1.27 -25.69 -8.23
C LEU A 338 0.39 -24.44 -8.07
N VAL A 339 -0.91 -24.58 -8.30
CA VAL A 339 -1.89 -23.51 -8.14
C VAL A 339 -2.66 -23.73 -6.86
N GLN A 340 -2.52 -22.82 -5.90
CA GLN A 340 -3.29 -22.81 -4.67
C GLN A 340 -4.53 -21.93 -4.86
N LEU A 341 -5.71 -22.55 -4.80
CA LEU A 341 -7.00 -21.86 -4.81
C LEU A 341 -7.48 -21.68 -3.37
N SER A 342 -7.66 -20.43 -2.93
CA SER A 342 -8.29 -20.13 -1.64
C SER A 342 -9.79 -19.96 -1.85
N VAL A 343 -10.59 -20.68 -1.07
CA VAL A 343 -12.05 -20.68 -1.14
C VAL A 343 -12.66 -20.64 0.26
N ALA A 344 -13.96 -20.34 0.34
CA ALA A 344 -14.71 -20.47 1.59
C ALA A 344 -14.64 -21.92 2.13
N PRO A 345 -14.49 -22.16 3.45
CA PRO A 345 -14.31 -23.50 4.02
C PRO A 345 -15.44 -24.47 3.62
N GLU A 346 -16.68 -24.00 3.64
CA GLU A 346 -17.85 -24.77 3.24
C GLU A 346 -17.81 -25.23 1.77
N ALA A 347 -17.10 -24.52 0.91
CA ALA A 347 -16.98 -24.84 -0.51
C ALA A 347 -15.76 -25.73 -0.83
N ALA A 348 -14.82 -25.88 0.10
CA ALA A 348 -13.52 -26.49 -0.17
C ALA A 348 -13.61 -27.98 -0.49
N SER A 349 -14.35 -28.73 0.33
CA SER A 349 -14.59 -30.16 0.11
C SER A 349 -15.31 -30.41 -1.22
N GLY A 350 -16.31 -29.58 -1.56
CA GLY A 350 -17.05 -29.67 -2.81
C GLY A 350 -16.19 -29.37 -4.03
N LEU A 351 -15.38 -28.31 -3.98
CA LEU A 351 -14.45 -27.97 -5.05
C LEU A 351 -13.38 -29.05 -5.23
N ALA A 352 -12.81 -29.58 -4.14
CA ALA A 352 -11.80 -30.63 -4.20
C ALA A 352 -12.34 -31.91 -4.87
N ALA A 353 -13.58 -32.30 -4.55
CA ALA A 353 -14.24 -33.42 -5.22
C ALA A 353 -14.46 -33.14 -6.72
N ALA A 354 -15.04 -31.99 -7.05
CA ALA A 354 -15.34 -31.60 -8.43
C ALA A 354 -14.09 -31.54 -9.31
N LEU A 355 -12.97 -31.00 -8.77
CA LEU A 355 -11.69 -30.94 -9.46
C LEU A 355 -11.10 -32.34 -9.69
N ARG A 356 -11.14 -33.24 -8.69
CA ARG A 356 -10.69 -34.63 -8.87
C ARG A 356 -11.49 -35.37 -9.94
N GLU A 357 -12.82 -35.22 -9.95
CA GLU A 357 -13.69 -35.79 -11.00
C GLU A 357 -13.32 -35.30 -12.41
N ARG A 358 -12.78 -34.08 -12.51
CA ARG A 358 -12.35 -33.45 -13.77
C ARG A 358 -10.87 -33.69 -14.09
N GLY A 359 -10.26 -34.66 -13.43
CA GLY A 359 -8.91 -35.13 -13.71
C GLY A 359 -7.80 -34.24 -13.15
N TRP A 360 -8.11 -33.32 -12.23
CA TRP A 360 -7.07 -32.55 -11.55
C TRP A 360 -6.37 -33.38 -10.47
N SER A 361 -5.05 -33.26 -10.41
CA SER A 361 -4.24 -33.83 -9.33
C SER A 361 -4.15 -32.81 -8.20
N LEU A 362 -4.72 -33.14 -7.04
CA LEU A 362 -4.68 -32.29 -5.86
C LEU A 362 -3.54 -32.73 -4.93
N ARG A 363 -2.81 -31.77 -4.38
CA ARG A 363 -1.82 -31.99 -3.33
C ARG A 363 -2.53 -31.83 -1.98
N ALA A 364 -2.34 -32.81 -1.09
CA ALA A 364 -2.89 -32.82 0.26
C ALA A 364 -2.27 -31.72 1.14
#